data_AF-A0A538GW39-F1
#
_entry.id   AF-A0A538GW39-F1
#
_cell.length_a   1.000
_cell.length_b   1.000
_cell.length_c   1.000
_cell.angle_alpha   90.00
_cell.angle_beta   90.00
_cell.angle_gamma   90.00
#
_symmetry.space_group_name_H-M   'P 1'
#
loop_
_entity.id
_entity.type
_entity.pdbx_description
1 polymer ?
#
loop_
_entity_poly.entity_id
_entity_poly.type
_entity_poly.pdbx_seq_one_letter_code
_entity_poly.pdbx_strand_id
1 'polypeptide(L)'
;MEPLPDLATLSDADLKKLIAGLTQEENEVSYQRRLLHGKIDILRAELVARLQTTGGTSVLDQVDVDHLTEILTSRAAPQQP
;
A
#
# COMPACT_ATOMS: atom_id res chain seq x y z
N MET A 1 9.71 -12.25 9.35
CA MET A 1 9.28 -13.29 8.40
C MET A 1 9.21 -14.56 9.19
N GLU A 2 8.05 -15.20 9.29
CA GLU A 2 7.94 -16.47 10.02
C GLU A 2 8.71 -17.54 9.22
N PRO A 3 9.60 -18.31 9.85
CA PRO A 3 10.39 -19.32 9.14
C PRO A 3 9.47 -20.41 8.60
N LEU A 4 9.77 -20.89 7.38
CA LEU A 4 9.06 -22.05 6.84
C LEU A 4 9.29 -23.26 7.75
N PRO A 5 8.26 -24.12 7.93
CA PRO A 5 8.44 -25.38 8.64
C PRO A 5 9.44 -26.28 7.88
N ASP A 6 10.01 -27.27 8.56
CA ASP A 6 10.88 -28.25 7.92
C ASP A 6 10.08 -29.09 6.91
N LEU A 7 10.20 -28.70 5.63
CA LEU A 7 9.43 -29.27 4.53
C LEU A 7 9.70 -30.77 4.34
N ALA A 8 10.88 -31.25 4.72
CA ALA A 8 11.26 -32.67 4.59
C ALA A 8 10.46 -33.59 5.54
N THR A 9 9.80 -33.02 6.54
CA THR A 9 8.99 -33.76 7.52
C THR A 9 7.50 -33.78 7.20
N LEU A 10 7.06 -33.01 6.19
CA LEU A 10 5.66 -32.92 5.80
C LEU A 10 5.27 -34.04 4.83
N SER A 11 4.06 -34.57 4.99
CA SER A 11 3.47 -35.43 3.97
C SER A 11 3.07 -34.62 2.72
N ASP A 12 2.90 -35.27 1.58
CA ASP A 12 2.39 -34.63 0.36
C ASP A 12 1.05 -33.93 0.57
N ALA A 13 0.19 -34.47 1.44
CA ALA A 13 -1.11 -33.88 1.78
C ALA A 13 -0.93 -32.59 2.58
N ASP A 14 -0.03 -32.59 3.56
CA ASP A 14 0.27 -31.42 4.38
C ASP A 14 0.95 -30.33 3.55
N LEU A 15 1.85 -30.72 2.64
CA LEU A 15 2.50 -29.79 1.72
C LEU A 15 1.48 -29.11 0.78
N LYS A 16 0.54 -29.88 0.21
CA LYS A 16 -0.55 -29.32 -0.61
C LYS A 16 -1.42 -28.35 0.17
N LYS A 17 -1.74 -28.67 1.43
CA LYS A 17 -2.51 -27.80 2.32
C LYS A 17 -1.76 -26.50 2.62
N LEU A 18 -0.46 -26.59 2.91
CA LEU A 18 0.40 -25.43 3.16
C LEU A 18 0.49 -24.52 1.94
N ILE A 19 0.70 -25.09 0.75
CA ILE A 19 0.72 -24.34 -0.51
C ILE A 19 -0.61 -23.63 -0.73
N ALA A 20 -1.73 -24.31 -0.52
CA ALA A 20 -3.06 -23.73 -0.70
C ALA A 20 -3.28 -22.53 0.24
N GLY A 21 -2.90 -22.66 1.52
CA GLY A 21 -2.99 -21.58 2.50
C GLY A 21 -2.13 -20.37 2.12
N LEU A 22 -0.84 -20.58 1.85
CA LEU A 22 0.08 -19.50 1.44
C LEU A 22 -0.35 -18.83 0.13
N THR A 23 -0.88 -19.61 -0.82
CA THR A 23 -1.43 -19.06 -2.08
C THR A 23 -2.64 -18.18 -1.81
N GLN A 24 -3.52 -18.56 -0.88
CA GLN A 24 -4.67 -17.76 -0.52
C GLN A 24 -4.26 -16.43 0.15
N GLU A 25 -3.32 -16.49 1.09
CA GLU A 25 -2.77 -15.31 1.77
C GLU A 25 -2.09 -14.36 0.77
N GLU A 26 -1.26 -14.90 -0.13
CA GLU A 26 -0.63 -14.11 -1.19
C GLU A 26 -1.68 -13.43 -2.07
N ASN A 27 -2.71 -14.15 -2.49
CA ASN A 27 -3.77 -13.60 -3.32
C ASN A 27 -4.50 -12.43 -2.65
N GLU A 28 -4.74 -12.51 -1.34
CA GLU A 28 -5.35 -11.43 -0.56
C GLU A 28 -4.44 -10.20 -0.52
N VAL A 29 -3.16 -10.37 -0.22
CA VAL A 29 -2.17 -9.27 -0.23
C VAL A 29 -2.10 -8.65 -1.63
N SER A 30 -2.03 -9.48 -2.67
CA SER A 30 -2.00 -9.03 -4.06
C SER A 30 -3.27 -8.29 -4.46
N TYR A 31 -4.44 -8.68 -3.95
CA TYR A 31 -5.70 -7.97 -4.16
C TYR A 31 -5.68 -6.58 -3.51
N GLN A 32 -5.30 -6.49 -2.24
CA GLN A 32 -5.18 -5.21 -1.52
C GLN A 32 -4.18 -4.27 -2.21
N ARG A 33 -3.03 -4.80 -2.64
CA ARG A 33 -2.03 -4.06 -3.42
C ARG A 33 -2.64 -3.47 -4.69
N ARG A 34 -3.33 -4.28 -5.52
CA ARG A 34 -3.96 -3.80 -6.76
C ARG A 34 -5.00 -2.70 -6.49
N LEU A 35 -5.81 -2.84 -5.45
CA LEU A 35 -6.80 -1.84 -5.09
C LEU A 35 -6.17 -0.50 -4.69
N LEU A 36 -5.10 -0.54 -3.89
CA LEU A 36 -4.36 0.66 -3.49
C LEU A 36 -3.70 1.34 -4.69
N HIS A 37 -3.02 0.57 -5.54
CA HIS A 37 -2.42 1.10 -6.76
C HIS A 37 -3.46 1.73 -7.69
N GLY A 38 -4.61 1.09 -7.90
CA GLY A 38 -5.69 1.66 -8.69
C GLY A 38 -6.18 3.02 -8.15
N LYS A 39 -6.34 3.15 -6.82
CA LYS A 39 -6.69 4.43 -6.19
C LYS A 39 -5.61 5.49 -6.41
N ILE A 40 -4.34 5.13 -6.23
CA ILE A 40 -3.20 6.02 -6.45
C ILE A 40 -3.17 6.51 -7.89
N ASP A 41 -3.38 5.61 -8.85
CA ASP A 41 -3.31 5.94 -10.27
C ASP A 41 -4.45 6.86 -10.70
N ILE A 42 -5.67 6.66 -10.16
CA ILE A 42 -6.79 7.60 -10.35
C ILE A 42 -6.44 9.00 -9.82
N LEU A 43 -5.90 9.08 -8.59
CA LEU A 43 -5.53 10.36 -7.99
C LEU A 43 -4.40 11.06 -8.76
N ARG A 44 -3.41 10.31 -9.24
CA ARG A 44 -2.34 10.83 -10.10
C ARG A 44 -2.89 11.36 -11.42
N ALA A 45 -3.79 10.64 -12.06
CA ALA A 45 -4.40 11.06 -13.32
C ALA A 45 -5.20 12.36 -13.15
N GLU A 46 -5.99 12.46 -12.07
CA GLU A 46 -6.75 13.68 -11.73
C GLU A 46 -5.81 14.86 -11.42
N LEU A 47 -4.73 14.64 -10.68
CA LEU A 47 -3.72 15.67 -10.43
C LEU A 47 -3.13 16.18 -11.74
N VAL A 48 -2.67 15.30 -12.63
CA VAL A 48 -2.12 15.69 -13.93
C VAL A 48 -3.14 16.46 -14.77
N ALA A 49 -4.40 16.01 -14.81
CA ALA A 49 -5.47 16.69 -15.54
C ALA A 49 -5.69 18.13 -15.02
N ARG A 50 -5.67 18.33 -13.69
CA ARG A 50 -5.78 19.66 -13.07
C ARG A 50 -4.58 20.55 -13.39
N LEU A 51 -3.36 20.02 -13.38
CA LEU A 51 -2.15 20.78 -13.72
C LEU A 51 -2.17 21.27 -15.18
N GLN A 52 -2.71 20.45 -16.08
CA GLN A 52 -2.85 20.80 -17.49
C GLN A 52 -3.88 21.90 -17.71
N THR A 53 -5.00 21.89 -16.97
CA THR A 53 -6.06 22.89 -17.10
C THR A 53 -5.67 24.25 -16.50
N THR A 54 -4.77 24.28 -15.51
CA THR A 54 -4.22 25.51 -14.91
C THR A 54 -2.99 26.07 -15.64
N GLY A 55 -2.68 25.57 -16.84
CA GLY A 55 -1.55 26.05 -17.67
C GLY A 55 -0.18 25.73 -17.07
N GLY A 56 -0.06 24.66 -16.28
CA GLY A 56 1.19 24.28 -15.61
C GLY A 56 1.44 24.98 -14.28
N THR A 57 0.53 25.85 -13.82
CA THR A 57 0.57 26.40 -12.46
C THR A 57 0.01 25.36 -11.51
N SER A 58 0.83 24.81 -10.62
CA SER A 58 0.40 23.69 -9.81
C SER A 58 -0.56 24.13 -8.71
N VAL A 59 -1.69 23.45 -8.54
CA VAL A 59 -2.50 23.59 -7.31
C VAL A 59 -1.65 23.18 -6.08
N LEU A 60 -0.60 22.37 -6.28
CA LEU A 60 0.41 22.02 -5.28
C LEU A 60 1.55 23.05 -5.15
N ASP A 61 1.65 24.09 -5.99
CA ASP A 61 2.54 25.23 -5.69
C ASP A 61 2.04 25.98 -4.43
N GLN A 62 0.79 25.73 -4.02
CA GLN A 62 0.22 26.17 -2.74
C GLN A 62 0.14 25.07 -1.67
N VAL A 63 0.48 23.81 -2.00
CA VAL A 63 0.50 22.72 -1.01
C VAL A 63 1.95 22.47 -0.66
N ASP A 64 2.38 23.20 0.37
CA ASP A 64 3.67 23.01 1.01
C ASP A 64 3.78 21.56 1.53
N VAL A 65 4.60 20.77 0.84
CA VAL A 65 4.87 19.37 1.20
C VAL A 65 5.53 19.29 2.58
N ASP A 66 6.25 20.33 2.99
CA ASP A 66 6.83 20.43 4.33
C ASP A 66 5.71 20.59 5.38
N HIS A 67 4.68 21.40 5.09
CA HIS A 67 3.51 21.56 5.96
C HIS A 67 2.64 20.28 6.05
N LEU A 68 2.50 19.52 4.95
CA LEU A 68 1.85 18.20 5.01
C LEU A 68 2.65 17.20 5.86
N THR A 69 3.98 17.25 5.77
CA THR A 69 4.87 16.43 6.60
C THR A 69 4.73 16.82 8.07
N GLU A 70 4.55 18.10 8.39
CA GLU A 70 4.31 18.62 9.74
C GLU A 70 2.93 18.21 10.29
N ILE A 71 1.87 18.23 9.48
CA ILE A 71 0.54 17.72 9.87
C ILE A 71 0.58 16.22 10.16
N LEU A 72 1.30 15.44 9.35
CA LEU A 72 1.38 13.98 9.53
C LEU A 72 2.26 13.59 10.71
N THR A 73 3.31 14.37 11.00
CA THR A 73 4.20 14.14 12.16
C THR A 73 3.60 14.64 13.47
N SER A 74 2.88 15.77 13.48
CA SER A 74 2.16 16.26 14.67
C SER A 74 0.98 15.38 15.07
N ARG A 75 0.29 14.75 14.10
CA ARG A 75 -0.79 13.79 14.37
C ARG A 75 -0.30 12.39 14.78
N ALA A 76 1.00 12.11 14.60
CA ALA A 76 1.62 10.85 14.98
C ALA A 76 2.15 10.83 16.42
N ALA A 77 2.05 11.92 17.20
CA ALA A 77 2.28 11.87 18.63
C ALA A 77 1.17 11.02 19.29
N PRO A 78 1.49 9.85 19.89
CA PRO A 78 0.51 9.11 20.65
C PRO A 78 0.13 9.95 21.88
N GLN A 79 -1.17 10.19 22.09
CA GLN A 79 -1.63 10.57 23.42
C GLN A 79 -1.39 9.35 24.31
N GLN A 80 -0.33 9.41 25.12
CA GLN A 80 -0.07 8.39 26.14
C GLN A 80 -1.21 8.41 27.17
N PRO A 81 -1.73 7.25 27.59
CA PRO A 81 -2.51 7.15 28.82
C PRO A 81 -1.62 7.38 30.05
#